data_AF-A0A9P0PXT4-F1
#
_entry.id   AF-A0A9P0PXT4-F1
#
_cell.length_a   1.000
_cell.length_b   1.000
_cell.length_c   1.000
_cell.angle_alpha   90.00
_cell.angle_beta   90.00
_cell.angle_gamma   90.00
#
_symmetry.space_group_name_H-M   'P 1'
#
loop_
_entity.id
_entity.type
_entity.pdbx_description
1 polymer ?
#
loop_
_entity_poly.entity_id
_entity_poly.type
_entity_poly.pdbx_seq_one_letter_code
_entity_poly.pdbx_strand_id
1 'polypeptide(L)'
;MPTPNNFNAFLGAVIIGAISAAGMYLFEHFRQQKTKHKMAKELARLDQEVSQVKREVQQLMVQKNEKSLKPKRSRNVRKANSILSTTTTATEDYNSAVSIDSSDLEFYDVSDEELDAPNANSTNGFAINNLDNILKEIDTELDSYSVTQLEKSLQRLEDLLFDYPENTDILWRLGKAHHKISENSDDKEFVQDHISKGIEILSKALNLKEDDPDVHKWYAILVGSRSEFVSLQERIDDGHKFKKHVDAAIALSPNDPSLHYMLGRFDFEVAGLKWYERKVAATLFSEPPNATYADALLHFMQAEQLANFEFKENKLMIAKCKIATSDYKEAMEWLTQASNCKQGDGLDDKIDSEVKALLGKYNSYR
;
A
#
# COMPACT_ATOMS: atom_id res chain seq x y z
N MET A 1 -8.87 23.25 28.66
CA MET A 1 -9.07 23.65 27.25
C MET A 1 -8.10 22.80 26.44
N PRO A 2 -8.56 21.74 25.77
CA PRO A 2 -7.66 20.90 24.99
C PRO A 2 -7.43 21.56 23.62
N THR A 3 -6.16 21.60 23.23
CA THR A 3 -5.62 22.11 21.97
C THR A 3 -6.08 21.26 20.78
N PRO A 4 -6.44 21.84 19.62
CA PRO A 4 -6.62 21.07 18.40
C PRO A 4 -5.24 20.67 17.88
N ASN A 5 -5.05 19.38 17.64
CA ASN A 5 -3.74 18.78 17.48
C ASN A 5 -3.80 17.77 16.35
N ASN A 6 -3.93 18.25 15.10
CA ASN A 6 -4.14 17.36 13.96
C ASN A 6 -3.29 17.81 12.77
N PHE A 7 -2.34 16.97 12.37
CA PHE A 7 -2.47 15.79 11.54
C PHE A 7 -2.78 16.17 10.09
N ASN A 8 -1.72 16.35 9.29
CA ASN A 8 -1.87 16.41 7.84
C ASN A 8 -0.62 15.97 7.07
N ALA A 9 -0.89 15.10 6.10
CA ALA A 9 -0.16 14.86 4.86
C ALA A 9 1.32 14.45 4.99
N PHE A 10 1.55 13.35 5.68
CA PHE A 10 2.87 12.75 5.82
C PHE A 10 3.10 11.72 4.68
N LEU A 11 2.87 12.13 3.42
CA LEU A 11 2.82 11.25 2.24
C LEU A 11 4.12 10.47 1.96
N GLY A 12 5.27 11.05 2.31
CA GLY A 12 6.56 10.35 2.27
C GLY A 12 7.01 9.83 3.63
N ALA A 13 6.69 10.57 4.70
CA ALA A 13 7.42 10.43 5.95
C ALA A 13 6.88 9.31 6.86
N VAL A 14 5.72 8.71 6.54
CA VAL A 14 5.19 7.55 7.27
C VAL A 14 5.67 6.23 6.71
N ILE A 15 5.79 6.11 5.39
CA ILE A 15 6.10 4.84 4.71
C ILE A 15 7.37 4.22 5.32
N ILE A 16 8.26 5.07 5.81
CA ILE A 16 9.62 4.71 6.17
C ILE A 16 10.05 5.27 7.56
N GLY A 17 9.63 6.47 7.96
CA GLY A 17 10.07 7.12 9.21
C GLY A 17 9.56 6.50 10.52
N ALA A 18 8.48 5.70 10.47
CA ALA A 18 7.91 5.04 11.64
C ALA A 18 8.46 3.60 11.86
N ILE A 19 9.77 3.39 11.73
CA ILE A 19 10.45 2.13 12.09
C ILE A 19 11.08 2.20 13.51
N SER A 20 10.96 3.32 14.22
CA SER A 20 11.80 3.65 15.37
C SER A 20 11.42 3.11 16.77
N ALA A 21 10.37 2.32 16.97
CA ALA A 21 10.16 1.58 18.23
C ALA A 21 9.33 0.31 18.06
N ALA A 22 8.27 0.37 17.25
CA ALA A 22 7.46 -0.81 16.91
C ALA A 22 8.28 -1.88 16.17
N GLY A 23 9.28 -1.48 15.38
CA GLY A 23 10.22 -2.39 14.72
C GLY A 23 11.09 -3.18 15.70
N MET A 24 11.53 -2.56 16.80
CA MET A 24 12.24 -3.27 17.88
C MET A 24 11.32 -4.25 18.61
N TYR A 25 10.11 -3.82 18.96
CA TYR A 25 9.14 -4.66 19.66
C TYR A 25 8.73 -5.89 18.83
N LEU A 26 8.49 -5.70 17.53
CA LEU A 26 8.16 -6.79 16.61
C LEU A 26 9.37 -7.66 16.29
N PHE A 27 10.58 -7.11 16.16
CA PHE A 27 11.81 -7.91 16.00
C PHE A 27 12.05 -8.81 17.21
N GLU A 28 11.86 -8.31 18.43
CA GLU A 28 11.92 -9.13 19.64
C GLU A 28 10.79 -10.16 19.68
N HIS A 29 9.56 -9.78 19.35
CA HIS A 29 8.42 -10.70 19.33
C HIS A 29 8.63 -11.84 18.31
N PHE A 30 9.16 -11.52 17.12
CA PHE A 30 9.46 -12.51 16.08
C PHE A 30 10.64 -13.41 16.47
N ARG A 31 11.67 -12.85 17.13
CA ARG A 31 12.79 -13.61 17.70
C ARG A 31 12.28 -14.59 18.78
N GLN A 32 11.38 -14.12 19.65
CA GLN A 32 10.75 -14.94 20.69
C GLN A 32 9.87 -16.05 20.13
N GLN A 33 9.10 -15.79 19.07
CA GLN A 33 8.31 -16.84 18.42
C GLN A 33 9.19 -17.92 17.79
N LYS A 34 10.31 -17.54 17.14
CA LYS A 34 11.26 -18.52 16.60
C LYS A 34 11.91 -19.37 17.69
N THR A 35 12.27 -18.79 18.84
CA THR A 35 12.78 -19.58 19.98
C THR A 35 11.71 -20.47 20.60
N LYS A 36 10.47 -20.00 20.77
CA LYS A 36 9.36 -20.83 21.24
C LYS A 36 9.09 -22.02 20.33
N HIS A 37 9.11 -21.83 19.00
CA HIS A 37 8.88 -22.91 18.05
C HIS A 37 10.02 -23.94 18.04
N LYS A 38 11.29 -23.48 18.17
CA LYS A 38 12.44 -24.38 18.35
C LYS A 38 12.34 -25.18 19.66
N MET A 39 12.04 -24.51 20.77
CA MET A 39 11.84 -25.16 22.07
C MET A 39 10.68 -26.16 22.05
N ALA A 40 9.56 -25.84 21.38
CA ALA A 40 8.43 -26.75 21.23
C ALA A 40 8.80 -28.01 20.42
N LYS A 41 9.60 -27.85 19.35
CA LYS A 41 10.09 -28.98 18.55
C LYS A 41 11.07 -29.86 19.34
N GLU A 42 11.93 -29.25 20.15
CA GLU A 42 12.85 -29.98 21.05
C GLU A 42 12.11 -30.68 22.18
N LEU A 43 11.07 -30.06 22.77
CA LEU A 43 10.21 -30.66 23.78
C LEU A 43 9.42 -31.86 23.21
N ALA A 44 8.87 -31.73 22.02
CA ALA A 44 8.16 -32.84 21.36
C ALA A 44 9.09 -34.02 21.06
N ARG A 45 10.34 -33.74 20.66
CA ARG A 45 11.37 -34.77 20.48
C ARG A 45 11.76 -35.43 21.81
N LEU A 46 11.96 -34.64 22.87
CA LEU A 46 12.28 -35.16 24.19
C LEU A 46 11.13 -36.04 24.74
N ASP A 47 9.88 -35.62 24.56
CA ASP A 47 8.71 -36.39 25.00
C ASP A 47 8.60 -37.73 24.26
N GLN A 48 8.94 -37.76 22.97
CA GLN A 48 9.03 -38.99 22.19
C GLN A 48 10.14 -39.92 22.71
N GLU A 49 11.33 -39.37 23.00
CA GLU A 49 12.47 -40.13 23.55
C GLU A 49 12.15 -40.66 24.96
N VAL A 50 11.57 -39.83 25.83
CA VAL A 50 11.13 -40.24 27.18
C VAL A 50 10.06 -41.32 27.12
N SER A 51 9.09 -41.19 26.20
CA SER A 51 8.04 -42.19 25.99
C SER A 51 8.58 -43.50 25.43
N GLN A 52 9.65 -43.45 24.64
CA GLN A 52 10.36 -44.64 24.16
C GLN A 52 11.11 -45.32 25.31
N VAL A 53 11.90 -44.57 26.08
CA VAL A 53 12.64 -45.09 27.24
C VAL A 53 11.69 -45.68 28.29
N LYS A 54 10.55 -45.04 28.56
CA LYS A 54 9.53 -45.58 29.47
C LYS A 54 8.98 -46.92 29.00
N ARG A 55 8.75 -47.08 27.69
CA ARG A 55 8.34 -48.36 27.09
C ARG A 55 9.43 -49.41 27.19
N GLU A 56 10.69 -49.06 26.91
CA GLU A 56 11.83 -49.97 27.05
C GLU A 56 12.02 -50.41 28.51
N VAL A 57 11.89 -49.50 29.48
CA VAL A 57 11.93 -49.82 30.92
C VAL A 57 10.77 -50.72 31.31
N GLN A 58 9.55 -50.46 30.85
CA GLN A 58 8.41 -51.34 31.12
C GLN A 58 8.60 -52.72 30.49
N GLN A 59 9.08 -52.80 29.26
CA GLN A 59 9.41 -54.07 28.61
C GLN A 59 10.51 -54.81 29.38
N LEU A 60 11.56 -54.12 29.84
CA LEU A 60 12.61 -54.72 30.66
C LEU A 60 12.10 -55.17 32.04
N MET A 61 11.15 -54.45 32.65
CA MET A 61 10.50 -54.87 33.90
C MET A 61 9.66 -56.12 33.71
N VAL A 62 8.89 -56.20 32.61
CA VAL A 62 8.12 -57.41 32.24
C VAL A 62 9.08 -58.55 31.91
N GLN A 63 10.14 -58.30 31.15
CA GLN A 63 11.15 -59.31 30.81
C GLN A 63 11.92 -59.80 32.04
N LYS A 64 12.18 -58.94 33.03
CA LYS A 64 12.83 -59.30 34.30
C LYS A 64 11.89 -60.12 35.18
N ASN A 65 10.59 -59.76 35.22
CA ASN A 65 9.58 -60.55 35.90
C ASN A 65 9.38 -61.93 35.25
N GLU A 66 9.37 -62.01 33.91
CA GLU A 66 9.27 -63.28 33.18
C GLU A 66 10.56 -64.11 33.26
N LYS A 67 11.75 -63.49 33.21
CA LYS A 67 13.05 -64.20 33.36
C LYS A 67 13.35 -64.66 34.79
N SER A 68 12.57 -64.21 35.79
CA SER A 68 12.60 -64.78 37.15
C SER A 68 11.88 -66.13 37.26
N LEU A 69 11.12 -66.53 36.23
CA LEU A 69 10.35 -67.77 36.20
C LEU A 69 10.63 -68.53 34.88
N LYS A 70 11.63 -69.41 34.93
CA LYS A 70 11.86 -70.63 34.09
C LYS A 70 12.96 -70.59 32.99
N PRO A 71 13.55 -71.78 32.67
CA PRO A 71 14.98 -71.94 32.41
C PRO A 71 15.38 -72.01 30.92
N LYS A 72 16.70 -71.87 30.70
CA LYS A 72 17.41 -71.98 29.40
C LYS A 72 17.15 -73.30 28.66
N ARG A 73 16.84 -73.24 27.35
CA ARG A 73 17.27 -74.25 26.36
C ARG A 73 17.16 -73.79 24.89
N SER A 74 18.30 -73.92 24.20
CA SER A 74 18.54 -74.51 22.85
C SER A 74 17.78 -74.07 21.58
N ARG A 75 18.56 -73.44 20.67
CA ARG A 75 18.79 -73.67 19.21
C ARG A 75 17.64 -73.86 18.20
N ASN A 76 17.84 -73.12 17.08
CA ASN A 76 17.76 -73.47 15.64
C ASN A 76 16.48 -73.20 14.81
N VAL A 77 16.63 -72.25 13.88
CA VAL A 77 16.54 -72.33 12.40
C VAL A 77 15.25 -72.82 11.69
N ARG A 78 14.88 -72.04 10.65
CA ARG A 78 14.20 -72.31 9.35
C ARG A 78 12.70 -71.96 9.17
N LYS A 79 12.51 -71.05 8.20
CA LYS A 79 11.48 -70.96 7.11
C LYS A 79 10.42 -72.07 7.03
N ALA A 80 9.15 -71.67 6.88
CA ALA A 80 8.38 -71.66 5.61
C ALA A 80 6.85 -71.75 5.85
N ASN A 81 6.08 -71.06 4.99
CA ASN A 81 4.73 -71.40 4.46
C ASN A 81 3.56 -71.51 5.47
N SER A 82 2.27 -71.30 5.16
CA SER A 82 1.43 -70.90 4.01
C SER A 82 -0.05 -70.97 4.46
N ILE A 83 -1.00 -70.57 3.59
CA ILE A 83 -2.45 -70.94 3.56
C ILE A 83 -3.34 -70.11 4.53
N LEU A 84 -4.14 -69.13 4.10
CA LEU A 84 -5.35 -69.11 3.25
C LEU A 84 -6.56 -69.89 3.81
N SER A 85 -7.64 -69.19 4.14
CA SER A 85 -9.04 -69.59 3.83
C SER A 85 -9.93 -68.33 3.87
N THR A 86 -10.50 -67.86 2.75
CA THR A 86 -11.83 -68.18 2.15
C THR A 86 -13.02 -67.79 3.07
N THR A 87 -14.12 -67.15 2.63
CA THR A 87 -14.75 -67.08 1.30
C THR A 87 -15.91 -66.06 1.29
N THR A 88 -16.31 -65.68 0.05
CA THR A 88 -17.68 -65.39 -0.47
C THR A 88 -18.37 -64.08 -0.08
N THR A 89 -19.01 -63.30 -0.97
CA THR A 89 -19.53 -63.48 -2.36
C THR A 89 -19.84 -62.06 -2.88
N ALA A 90 -19.38 -61.64 -4.07
CA ALA A 90 -20.06 -61.69 -5.40
C ALA A 90 -21.39 -60.89 -5.42
N THR A 91 -21.71 -59.96 -6.32
CA THR A 91 -21.44 -59.82 -7.77
C THR A 91 -21.78 -58.39 -8.30
N GLU A 92 -21.03 -57.96 -9.32
CA GLU A 92 -21.42 -57.27 -10.60
C GLU A 92 -21.99 -55.82 -10.53
N ASP A 93 -21.28 -54.79 -11.00
CA ASP A 93 -20.98 -54.34 -12.39
C ASP A 93 -22.21 -54.04 -13.26
N TYR A 94 -22.35 -52.80 -13.75
CA TYR A 94 -22.73 -52.50 -15.15
C TYR A 94 -22.49 -51.03 -15.54
N ASN A 95 -21.79 -50.87 -16.67
CA ASN A 95 -21.53 -49.65 -17.42
C ASN A 95 -22.77 -49.12 -18.16
N SER A 96 -22.84 -47.80 -18.41
CA SER A 96 -22.62 -47.23 -19.76
C SER A 96 -23.14 -45.78 -19.91
N ALA A 97 -22.41 -45.05 -20.74
CA ALA A 97 -22.72 -43.76 -21.34
C ALA A 97 -23.90 -43.81 -22.33
N VAL A 98 -24.49 -42.65 -22.69
CA VAL A 98 -24.88 -42.25 -24.07
C VAL A 98 -25.14 -40.73 -24.12
N SER A 99 -24.96 -40.21 -25.33
CA SER A 99 -24.84 -38.86 -25.88
C SER A 99 -26.12 -38.24 -26.49
N ILE A 100 -26.01 -36.95 -26.86
CA ILE A 100 -26.73 -36.17 -27.92
C ILE A 100 -28.17 -35.72 -27.63
N ASP A 101 -28.42 -34.40 -27.73
CA ASP A 101 -29.37 -33.83 -28.72
C ASP A 101 -29.13 -32.32 -28.98
N SER A 102 -29.45 -31.89 -30.19
CA SER A 102 -29.16 -30.62 -30.86
C SER A 102 -30.42 -30.13 -31.58
N SER A 103 -30.97 -28.99 -31.18
CA SER A 103 -31.89 -28.08 -31.92
C SER A 103 -32.41 -27.07 -30.89
N ASP A 104 -32.60 -25.77 -31.11
CA ASP A 104 -33.18 -25.06 -32.24
C ASP A 104 -32.84 -23.56 -32.17
N LEU A 105 -32.91 -22.90 -33.33
CA LEU A 105 -32.68 -21.47 -33.58
C LEU A 105 -33.95 -20.64 -33.39
N GLU A 106 -33.85 -19.44 -32.80
CA GLU A 106 -34.78 -18.34 -33.07
C GLU A 106 -34.01 -17.02 -33.22
N PHE A 107 -34.09 -16.44 -34.42
CA PHE A 107 -33.51 -15.17 -34.85
C PHE A 107 -34.67 -14.17 -34.98
N TYR A 108 -34.66 -13.08 -34.20
CA TYR A 108 -35.68 -12.03 -34.30
C TYR A 108 -35.20 -10.93 -35.27
N ASP A 109 -35.90 -10.85 -36.39
CA ASP A 109 -35.86 -9.77 -37.39
C ASP A 109 -36.72 -8.60 -36.89
N VAL A 110 -36.10 -7.43 -36.68
CA VAL A 110 -36.81 -6.20 -36.31
C VAL A 110 -36.52 -5.17 -37.39
N SER A 111 -37.60 -4.79 -38.06
CA SER A 111 -37.74 -3.87 -39.19
C SER A 111 -37.20 -2.47 -38.93
N ASP A 112 -36.45 -1.96 -39.91
CA ASP A 112 -36.09 -0.54 -40.09
C ASP A 112 -37.35 0.33 -40.31
N GLU A 113 -37.61 1.24 -39.37
CA GLU A 113 -38.36 2.48 -39.65
C GLU A 113 -37.40 3.66 -39.45
N GLU A 114 -37.02 4.30 -40.55
CA GLU A 114 -36.29 5.58 -40.56
C GLU A 114 -37.11 6.65 -39.86
N LEU A 115 -36.66 7.07 -38.67
CA LEU A 115 -37.04 8.33 -38.05
C LEU A 115 -35.84 9.29 -38.16
N ASP A 116 -36.04 10.40 -38.87
CA ASP A 116 -35.10 11.51 -39.00
C ASP A 116 -34.56 11.94 -37.63
N ALA A 117 -33.34 11.55 -37.30
CA ALA A 117 -32.65 11.97 -36.08
C ALA A 117 -32.05 13.38 -36.28
N PRO A 118 -32.35 14.35 -35.40
CA PRO A 118 -31.68 15.65 -35.42
C PRO A 118 -30.21 15.47 -34.98
N ASN A 119 -29.29 15.79 -35.90
CA ASN A 119 -27.85 16.00 -35.76
C ASN A 119 -27.28 15.82 -34.32
N ALA A 120 -27.03 14.57 -33.92
CA ALA A 120 -26.51 14.19 -32.60
C ALA A 120 -25.11 14.72 -32.27
N ASN A 121 -24.39 15.27 -33.26
CA ASN A 121 -23.05 15.81 -33.06
C ASN A 121 -23.07 17.19 -32.38
N SER A 122 -24.17 17.95 -32.46
CA SER A 122 -24.24 19.28 -31.84
C SER A 122 -24.68 19.24 -30.36
N THR A 123 -25.49 18.25 -29.96
CA THR A 123 -25.96 18.05 -28.59
C THR A 123 -24.91 17.39 -27.70
N ASN A 124 -24.17 16.40 -28.23
CA ASN A 124 -23.06 15.77 -27.49
C ASN A 124 -21.93 16.75 -27.18
N GLY A 125 -21.59 17.65 -28.12
CA GLY A 125 -20.59 18.69 -27.87
C GLY A 125 -21.01 19.68 -26.77
N PHE A 126 -22.30 20.02 -26.66
CA PHE A 126 -22.80 20.91 -25.60
C PHE A 126 -22.80 20.23 -24.23
N ALA A 127 -23.18 18.95 -24.16
CA ALA A 127 -23.16 18.16 -22.93
C ALA A 127 -21.74 17.93 -22.39
N ILE A 128 -20.79 17.60 -23.27
CA ILE A 128 -19.36 17.41 -22.90
C ILE A 128 -18.77 18.73 -22.39
N ASN A 129 -18.99 19.85 -23.10
CA ASN A 129 -18.53 21.17 -22.64
C ASN A 129 -19.15 21.57 -21.30
N ASN A 130 -20.40 21.15 -21.02
CA ASN A 130 -21.04 21.40 -19.74
C ASN A 130 -20.39 20.57 -18.62
N LEU A 131 -20.11 19.29 -18.86
CA LEU A 131 -19.41 18.43 -17.91
C LEU A 131 -18.01 18.99 -17.58
N ASP A 132 -17.23 19.37 -18.58
CA ASP A 132 -15.89 19.94 -18.37
C ASP A 132 -15.92 21.22 -17.52
N ASN A 133 -16.94 22.07 -17.71
CA ASN A 133 -17.12 23.28 -16.91
C ASN A 133 -17.49 22.93 -15.46
N ILE A 134 -18.40 21.98 -15.26
CA ILE A 134 -18.76 21.48 -13.92
C ILE A 134 -17.53 20.90 -13.20
N LEU A 135 -16.72 20.11 -13.91
CA LEU A 135 -15.51 19.52 -13.33
C LEU A 135 -14.47 20.58 -12.96
N LYS A 136 -14.31 21.64 -13.75
CA LYS A 136 -13.43 22.78 -13.42
C LYS A 136 -13.90 23.57 -12.20
N GLU A 137 -15.22 23.74 -12.05
CA GLU A 137 -15.80 24.35 -10.84
C GLU A 137 -15.48 23.48 -9.62
N ILE A 138 -15.71 22.16 -9.73
CA ILE A 138 -15.39 21.21 -8.67
C ILE A 138 -13.89 21.23 -8.34
N ASP A 139 -13.00 21.32 -9.34
CA ASP A 139 -11.55 21.41 -9.09
C ASP A 139 -11.19 22.62 -8.23
N THR A 140 -11.81 23.78 -8.53
CA THR A 140 -11.62 25.02 -7.77
C THR A 140 -12.15 24.87 -6.34
N GLU A 141 -13.26 24.16 -6.16
CA GLU A 141 -13.86 23.86 -4.85
C GLU A 141 -13.01 22.87 -4.04
N LEU A 142 -12.41 21.87 -4.68
CA LEU A 142 -11.52 20.88 -4.06
C LEU A 142 -10.18 21.47 -3.62
N ASP A 143 -9.78 22.59 -4.21
CA ASP A 143 -8.60 23.36 -3.77
C ASP A 143 -8.92 24.29 -2.58
N SER A 144 -10.19 24.38 -2.17
CA SER A 144 -10.60 25.07 -0.94
C SER A 144 -10.40 24.19 0.30
N TYR A 145 -10.14 24.81 1.46
CA TYR A 145 -9.98 24.12 2.75
C TYR A 145 -11.27 24.01 3.56
N SER A 146 -12.43 24.24 2.96
CA SER A 146 -13.72 24.18 3.66
C SER A 146 -14.28 22.76 3.61
N VAL A 147 -14.35 22.08 4.76
CA VAL A 147 -14.93 20.72 4.87
C VAL A 147 -16.33 20.66 4.24
N THR A 148 -17.17 21.65 4.53
CA THR A 148 -18.53 21.72 3.98
C THR A 148 -18.56 21.83 2.45
N GLN A 149 -17.54 22.44 1.85
CA GLN A 149 -17.43 22.56 0.39
C GLN A 149 -16.88 21.27 -0.22
N LEU A 150 -15.93 20.62 0.47
CA LEU A 150 -15.39 19.32 0.07
C LEU A 150 -16.48 18.23 0.08
N GLU A 151 -17.32 18.20 1.11
CA GLU A 151 -18.46 17.27 1.19
C GLU A 151 -19.49 17.50 0.09
N LYS A 152 -19.80 18.77 -0.23
CA LYS A 152 -20.68 19.10 -1.37
C LYS A 152 -20.07 18.69 -2.71
N SER A 153 -18.76 18.91 -2.87
CA SER A 153 -18.03 18.50 -4.09
C SER A 153 -18.05 16.98 -4.25
N LEU A 154 -17.84 16.25 -3.15
CA LEU A 154 -17.93 14.79 -3.14
C LEU A 154 -19.32 14.32 -3.57
N GLN A 155 -20.40 14.86 -2.97
CA GLN A 155 -21.76 14.50 -3.35
C GLN A 155 -22.05 14.79 -4.84
N ARG A 156 -21.63 15.95 -5.35
CA ARG A 156 -21.78 16.30 -6.76
C ARG A 156 -21.06 15.31 -7.67
N LEU A 157 -19.86 14.87 -7.30
CA LEU A 157 -19.10 13.88 -8.06
C LEU A 157 -19.76 12.50 -8.01
N GLU A 158 -20.34 12.10 -6.88
CA GLU A 158 -21.11 10.86 -6.75
C GLU A 158 -22.37 10.87 -7.63
N ASP A 159 -23.09 12.01 -7.66
CA ASP A 159 -24.25 12.18 -8.54
C ASP A 159 -23.85 12.10 -10.01
N LEU A 160 -22.75 12.74 -10.41
CA LEU A 160 -22.23 12.66 -11.79
C LEU A 160 -21.77 11.25 -12.16
N LEU A 161 -21.28 10.47 -11.20
CA LEU A 161 -20.87 9.08 -11.44
C LEU A 161 -22.07 8.18 -11.81
N PHE A 162 -23.29 8.53 -11.38
CA PHE A 162 -24.50 7.79 -11.79
C PHE A 162 -24.73 7.90 -13.31
N ASP A 163 -24.52 9.11 -13.85
CA ASP A 163 -24.69 9.38 -15.29
C ASP A 163 -23.47 8.91 -16.12
N TYR A 164 -22.27 8.92 -15.51
CA TYR A 164 -21.00 8.60 -16.17
C TYR A 164 -20.14 7.60 -15.36
N PRO A 165 -20.58 6.34 -15.21
CA PRO A 165 -20.02 5.38 -14.24
C PRO A 165 -18.56 4.97 -14.47
N GLU A 166 -18.06 5.08 -15.69
CA GLU A 166 -16.70 4.67 -16.07
C GLU A 166 -15.81 5.86 -16.44
N ASN A 167 -16.25 7.09 -16.17
CA ASN A 167 -15.48 8.28 -16.51
C ASN A 167 -14.32 8.48 -15.51
N THR A 168 -13.09 8.30 -15.99
CA THR A 168 -11.87 8.39 -15.18
C THR A 168 -11.65 9.79 -14.61
N ASP A 169 -12.11 10.83 -15.30
CA ASP A 169 -12.03 12.22 -14.84
C ASP A 169 -12.85 12.49 -13.58
N ILE A 170 -13.96 11.79 -13.42
CA ILE A 170 -14.79 11.85 -12.21
C ILE A 170 -14.15 11.00 -11.11
N LEU A 171 -13.68 9.79 -11.46
CA LEU A 171 -13.11 8.85 -10.50
C LEU A 171 -11.86 9.40 -9.82
N TRP A 172 -10.94 10.04 -10.55
CA TRP A 172 -9.75 10.61 -9.91
C TRP A 172 -10.09 11.80 -8.99
N ARG A 173 -11.10 12.60 -9.37
CA ARG A 173 -11.61 13.70 -8.53
C ARG A 173 -12.30 13.20 -7.26
N LEU A 174 -13.01 12.07 -7.31
CA LEU A 174 -13.55 11.41 -6.13
C LEU A 174 -12.43 10.96 -5.17
N GLY A 175 -11.36 10.36 -5.70
CA GLY A 175 -10.17 10.03 -4.92
C GLY A 175 -9.53 11.26 -4.27
N LYS A 176 -9.36 12.36 -5.03
CA LYS A 176 -8.91 13.66 -4.51
C LYS A 176 -9.81 14.17 -3.39
N ALA A 177 -11.13 14.14 -3.57
CA ALA A 177 -12.11 14.62 -2.60
C ALA A 177 -12.01 13.84 -1.27
N HIS A 178 -11.97 12.51 -1.32
CA HIS A 178 -11.80 11.68 -0.13
C HIS A 178 -10.48 11.97 0.60
N HIS A 179 -9.37 12.14 -0.15
CA HIS A 179 -8.11 12.53 0.45
C HIS A 179 -8.22 13.88 1.17
N LYS A 180 -8.76 14.90 0.50
CA LYS A 180 -8.93 16.25 1.06
C LYS A 180 -9.84 16.26 2.29
N ILE A 181 -10.93 15.49 2.30
CA ILE A 181 -11.81 15.34 3.47
C ILE A 181 -11.05 14.69 4.63
N SER A 182 -10.28 13.64 4.35
CA SER A 182 -9.46 12.96 5.35
C SER A 182 -8.40 13.89 5.95
N GLU A 183 -7.83 14.81 5.15
CA GLU A 183 -6.87 15.81 5.63
C GLU A 183 -7.51 16.81 6.62
N ASN A 184 -8.82 17.01 6.57
CA ASN A 184 -9.48 17.99 7.45
C ASN A 184 -10.10 17.34 8.70
N SER A 185 -9.70 16.11 9.04
CA SER A 185 -10.22 15.37 10.18
C SER A 185 -9.13 14.77 11.06
N ASP A 186 -9.52 14.61 12.32
CA ASP A 186 -8.69 14.18 13.44
C ASP A 186 -9.00 12.74 13.84
N ASP A 187 -10.17 12.28 13.42
CA ASP A 187 -10.71 10.97 13.73
C ASP A 187 -10.06 9.92 12.84
N LYS A 188 -9.26 9.06 13.46
CA LYS A 188 -8.51 8.02 12.76
C LYS A 188 -9.39 7.03 12.02
N GLU A 189 -10.56 6.69 12.57
CA GLU A 189 -11.46 5.74 11.90
C GLU A 189 -12.08 6.39 10.66
N PHE A 190 -12.49 7.65 10.78
CA PHE A 190 -13.00 8.46 9.68
C PHE A 190 -11.95 8.66 8.57
N VAL A 191 -10.71 8.99 8.95
CA VAL A 191 -9.59 9.14 8.01
C VAL A 191 -9.33 7.81 7.30
N GLN A 192 -9.24 6.70 8.03
CA GLN A 192 -8.99 5.38 7.45
C GLN A 192 -10.10 4.96 6.46
N ASP A 193 -11.36 5.22 6.78
CA ASP A 193 -12.50 4.93 5.91
C ASP A 193 -12.41 5.71 4.59
N HIS A 194 -12.18 7.03 4.67
CA HIS A 194 -12.05 7.87 3.48
C HIS A 194 -10.85 7.48 2.61
N ILE A 195 -9.69 7.22 3.21
CA ILE A 195 -8.51 6.76 2.47
C ILE A 195 -8.80 5.42 1.78
N SER A 196 -9.47 4.49 2.47
CA SER A 196 -9.81 3.17 1.91
C SER A 196 -10.78 3.29 0.73
N LYS A 197 -11.82 4.12 0.84
CA LYS A 197 -12.77 4.41 -0.24
C LYS A 197 -12.08 5.03 -1.45
N GLY A 198 -11.21 6.01 -1.24
CA GLY A 198 -10.41 6.63 -2.30
C GLY A 198 -9.56 5.59 -3.04
N ILE A 199 -8.87 4.72 -2.33
CA ILE A 199 -8.05 3.66 -2.93
C ILE A 199 -8.91 2.69 -3.75
N GLU A 200 -10.09 2.30 -3.27
CA GLU A 200 -10.99 1.41 -4.02
C GLU A 200 -11.45 2.05 -5.33
N ILE A 201 -11.88 3.31 -5.27
CA ILE A 201 -12.33 4.08 -6.44
C ILE A 201 -11.22 4.19 -7.48
N LEU A 202 -10.00 4.56 -7.06
CA LEU A 202 -8.88 4.69 -7.98
C LEU A 202 -8.34 3.36 -8.48
N SER A 203 -8.46 2.29 -7.69
CA SER A 203 -8.16 0.94 -8.18
C SER A 203 -9.10 0.54 -9.32
N LYS A 204 -10.39 0.90 -9.23
CA LYS A 204 -11.35 0.72 -10.33
C LYS A 204 -10.97 1.56 -11.54
N ALA A 205 -10.62 2.83 -11.33
CA ALA A 205 -10.18 3.72 -12.42
C ALA A 205 -8.96 3.18 -13.18
N LEU A 206 -7.96 2.65 -12.47
CA LEU A 206 -6.77 2.02 -13.08
C LEU A 206 -7.10 0.79 -13.93
N ASN A 207 -8.16 0.03 -13.58
CA ASN A 207 -8.62 -1.10 -14.38
C ASN A 207 -9.37 -0.67 -15.64
N LEU A 208 -9.98 0.53 -15.64
CA LEU A 208 -10.67 1.09 -16.80
C LEU A 208 -9.69 1.73 -17.79
N LYS A 209 -8.73 2.51 -17.26
CA LYS A 209 -7.74 3.24 -18.04
C LYS A 209 -6.41 3.28 -17.28
N GLU A 210 -5.44 2.52 -17.77
CA GLU A 210 -4.11 2.41 -17.15
C GLU A 210 -3.20 3.61 -17.48
N ASP A 211 -3.50 4.40 -18.51
CA ASP A 211 -2.64 5.49 -19.00
C ASP A 211 -3.09 6.90 -18.56
N ASP A 212 -3.76 6.99 -17.39
CA ASP A 212 -4.24 8.26 -16.86
C ASP A 212 -3.30 8.83 -15.75
N PRO A 213 -2.59 9.95 -16.00
CA PRO A 213 -1.60 10.48 -15.05
C PRO A 213 -2.23 10.91 -13.72
N ASP A 214 -3.45 11.46 -13.74
CA ASP A 214 -4.12 11.96 -12.53
C ASP A 214 -4.61 10.80 -11.66
N VAL A 215 -5.12 9.72 -12.28
CA VAL A 215 -5.45 8.49 -11.55
C VAL A 215 -4.20 7.92 -10.86
N HIS A 216 -3.08 7.81 -11.58
CA HIS A 216 -1.82 7.33 -11.02
C HIS A 216 -1.33 8.22 -9.86
N LYS A 217 -1.37 9.53 -10.05
CA LYS A 217 -0.98 10.52 -9.04
C LYS A 217 -1.80 10.38 -7.77
N TRP A 218 -3.13 10.46 -7.87
CA TRP A 218 -4.00 10.39 -6.69
C TRP A 218 -4.00 9.02 -6.03
N TYR A 219 -3.77 7.94 -6.79
CA TYR A 219 -3.60 6.60 -6.23
C TYR A 219 -2.35 6.53 -5.36
N ALA A 220 -1.22 7.03 -5.87
CA ALA A 220 0.02 7.12 -5.08
C ALA A 220 -0.19 7.97 -3.83
N ILE A 221 -0.86 9.12 -3.94
CA ILE A 221 -1.15 9.99 -2.79
C ILE A 221 -1.92 9.23 -1.69
N LEU A 222 -3.02 8.57 -2.04
CA LEU A 222 -3.85 7.83 -1.10
C LEU A 222 -3.15 6.63 -0.47
N VAL A 223 -2.40 5.87 -1.27
CA VAL A 223 -1.58 4.75 -0.77
C VAL A 223 -0.50 5.24 0.20
N GLY A 224 0.11 6.39 -0.08
CA GLY A 224 1.05 7.05 0.83
C GLY A 224 0.39 7.43 2.15
N SER A 225 -0.82 8.00 2.12
CA SER A 225 -1.59 8.38 3.32
C SER A 225 -2.09 7.19 4.13
N ARG A 226 -2.28 6.01 3.51
CA ARG A 226 -2.73 4.80 4.22
C ARG A 226 -1.67 4.20 5.16
N SER A 227 -0.40 4.53 4.94
CA SER A 227 0.74 3.91 5.62
C SER A 227 0.70 3.99 7.17
N GLU A 228 -0.12 4.85 7.76
CA GLU A 228 -0.32 4.96 9.21
C GLU A 228 -1.30 3.93 9.80
N PHE A 229 -2.15 3.36 8.95
CA PHE A 229 -3.27 2.49 9.34
C PHE A 229 -2.98 1.00 9.09
N VAL A 230 -1.82 0.69 8.50
CA VAL A 230 -1.48 -0.65 8.01
C VAL A 230 -0.27 -1.23 8.71
N SER A 231 -0.11 -2.56 8.58
CA SER A 231 1.05 -3.26 9.11
C SER A 231 2.35 -2.83 8.43
N LEU A 232 3.49 -3.12 9.04
CA LEU A 232 4.80 -2.83 8.43
C LEU A 232 4.97 -3.48 7.05
N GLN A 233 4.45 -4.70 6.87
CA GLN A 233 4.55 -5.41 5.59
C GLN A 233 3.76 -4.69 4.49
N GLU A 234 2.50 -4.35 4.79
CA GLU A 234 1.63 -3.58 3.88
C GLU A 234 2.21 -2.20 3.61
N ARG A 235 2.81 -1.54 4.61
CA ARG A 235 3.44 -0.24 4.43
C ARG A 235 4.59 -0.27 3.43
N ILE A 236 5.41 -1.32 3.45
CA ILE A 236 6.51 -1.43 2.49
C ILE A 236 5.96 -1.78 1.10
N ASP A 237 4.92 -2.59 1.00
CA ASP A 237 4.22 -2.85 -0.27
C ASP A 237 3.59 -1.57 -0.84
N ASP A 238 2.98 -0.76 0.02
CA ASP A 238 2.45 0.57 -0.29
C ASP A 238 3.57 1.52 -0.78
N GLY A 239 4.78 1.43 -0.22
CA GLY A 239 5.95 2.15 -0.75
C GLY A 239 6.33 1.76 -2.18
N HIS A 240 6.22 0.47 -2.54
CA HIS A 240 6.48 0.02 -3.91
C HIS A 240 5.39 0.49 -4.87
N LYS A 241 4.12 0.39 -4.46
CA LYS A 241 2.98 0.91 -5.21
C LYS A 241 3.12 2.42 -5.42
N PHE A 242 3.42 3.16 -4.36
CA PHE A 242 3.68 4.59 -4.43
C PHE A 242 4.69 4.92 -5.52
N LYS A 243 5.90 4.34 -5.45
CA LYS A 243 6.95 4.60 -6.43
C LYS A 243 6.52 4.21 -7.85
N LYS A 244 5.95 3.01 -8.03
CA LYS A 244 5.45 2.53 -9.32
C LYS A 244 4.47 3.53 -9.96
N HIS A 245 3.50 4.00 -9.19
CA HIS A 245 2.46 4.88 -9.71
C HIS A 245 2.97 6.30 -9.94
N VAL A 246 3.88 6.82 -9.10
CA VAL A 246 4.56 8.09 -9.36
C VAL A 246 5.43 8.04 -10.61
N ASP A 247 6.23 6.99 -10.79
CA ASP A 247 7.07 6.81 -11.99
C ASP A 247 6.20 6.76 -13.26
N ALA A 248 5.07 6.03 -13.22
CA ALA A 248 4.11 5.98 -14.32
C ALA A 248 3.46 7.34 -14.60
N ALA A 249 3.05 8.07 -13.55
CA ALA A 249 2.50 9.41 -13.71
C ALA A 249 3.52 10.38 -14.32
N ILE A 250 4.81 10.31 -13.93
CA ILE A 250 5.88 11.15 -14.50
C ILE A 250 6.10 10.80 -15.97
N ALA A 251 6.04 9.52 -16.35
CA ALA A 251 6.17 9.10 -17.74
C ALA A 251 5.04 9.67 -18.63
N LEU A 252 3.83 9.80 -18.07
CA LEU A 252 2.65 10.33 -18.76
C LEU A 252 2.58 11.87 -18.74
N SER A 253 2.96 12.50 -17.62
CA SER A 253 2.91 13.95 -17.39
C SER A 253 4.23 14.47 -16.80
N PRO A 254 5.30 14.53 -17.59
CA PRO A 254 6.65 14.86 -17.09
C PRO A 254 6.79 16.32 -16.62
N ASN A 255 5.84 17.18 -16.96
CA ASN A 255 5.86 18.60 -16.64
C ASN A 255 5.07 18.95 -15.36
N ASP A 256 4.46 17.97 -14.68
CA ASP A 256 3.78 18.22 -13.41
C ASP A 256 4.81 18.38 -12.27
N PRO A 257 4.96 19.58 -11.67
CA PRO A 257 5.91 19.80 -10.59
C PRO A 257 5.62 18.97 -9.34
N SER A 258 4.35 18.64 -9.08
CA SER A 258 3.97 17.87 -7.90
C SER A 258 4.40 16.40 -7.97
N LEU A 259 4.51 15.82 -9.17
CA LEU A 259 4.99 14.46 -9.35
C LEU A 259 6.48 14.33 -9.04
N HIS A 260 7.29 15.29 -9.52
CA HIS A 260 8.71 15.36 -9.17
C HIS A 260 8.90 15.60 -7.68
N TYR A 261 8.06 16.45 -7.08
CA TYR A 261 8.07 16.65 -5.63
C TYR A 261 7.76 15.34 -4.87
N MET A 262 6.74 14.58 -5.28
CA MET A 262 6.39 13.30 -4.69
C MET A 262 7.53 12.28 -4.77
N LEU A 263 8.21 12.20 -5.91
CA LEU A 263 9.36 11.31 -6.08
C LEU A 263 10.55 11.76 -5.22
N GLY A 264 10.84 13.08 -5.18
CA GLY A 264 11.86 13.63 -4.29
C GLY A 264 11.57 13.35 -2.81
N ARG A 265 10.30 13.42 -2.39
CA ARG A 265 9.88 13.03 -1.03
C ARG A 265 10.15 11.56 -0.77
N PHE A 266 9.82 10.67 -1.71
CA PHE A 266 10.10 9.25 -1.58
C PHE A 266 11.62 8.99 -1.41
N ASP A 267 12.44 9.58 -2.27
CA ASP A 267 13.89 9.41 -2.25
C ASP A 267 14.53 9.98 -0.98
N PHE A 268 14.04 11.12 -0.49
CA PHE A 268 14.53 11.72 0.75
C PHE A 268 14.33 10.79 1.96
N GLU A 269 13.18 10.12 2.00
CA GLU A 269 12.81 9.22 3.09
C GLU A 269 13.58 7.91 3.00
N VAL A 270 13.72 7.35 1.80
CA VAL A 270 14.59 6.20 1.54
C VAL A 270 16.05 6.51 1.90
N ALA A 271 16.54 7.71 1.58
CA ALA A 271 17.88 8.14 1.94
C ALA A 271 18.09 8.17 3.45
N GLY A 272 17.08 8.61 4.21
CA GLY A 272 17.08 8.65 5.67
C GLY A 272 17.01 7.30 6.38
N LEU A 273 16.74 6.21 5.67
CA LEU A 273 16.68 4.87 6.26
C LEU A 273 18.00 4.42 6.85
N LYS A 274 17.93 3.91 8.10
CA LYS A 274 19.09 3.25 8.72
C LYS A 274 19.36 1.90 8.05
N TRP A 275 20.61 1.45 8.12
CA TRP A 275 21.06 0.21 7.46
C TRP A 275 20.21 -1.03 7.79
N TYR A 276 19.68 -1.12 9.02
CA TYR A 276 18.84 -2.25 9.44
C TYR A 276 17.42 -2.19 8.87
N GLU A 277 16.90 -0.99 8.65
CA GLU A 277 15.57 -0.75 8.07
C GLU A 277 15.59 -1.10 6.59
N ARG A 278 16.67 -0.69 5.88
CA ARG A 278 16.95 -1.12 4.51
C ARG A 278 17.06 -2.64 4.41
N LYS A 279 17.66 -3.30 5.41
CA LYS A 279 17.78 -4.77 5.44
C LYS A 279 16.44 -5.47 5.64
N VAL A 280 15.56 -4.93 6.49
CA VAL A 280 14.18 -5.47 6.66
C VAL A 280 13.39 -5.32 5.37
N ALA A 281 13.47 -4.16 4.71
CA ALA A 281 12.88 -3.95 3.39
C ALA A 281 13.44 -4.96 2.35
N ALA A 282 14.76 -5.11 2.25
CA ALA A 282 15.40 -6.09 1.35
C ALA A 282 15.07 -7.56 1.65
N THR A 283 14.59 -7.89 2.85
CA THR A 283 14.22 -9.27 3.19
C THR A 283 12.75 -9.55 2.82
N LEU A 284 11.93 -8.50 2.84
CA LEU A 284 10.53 -8.55 2.43
C LEU A 284 10.37 -8.32 0.92
N PHE A 285 11.37 -7.71 0.26
CA PHE A 285 11.35 -7.30 -1.15
C PHE A 285 12.68 -7.61 -1.85
N SER A 286 12.63 -7.92 -3.15
CA SER A 286 13.76 -8.43 -3.93
C SER A 286 14.98 -7.52 -3.96
N GLU A 287 14.80 -6.19 -3.91
CA GLU A 287 15.90 -5.22 -3.79
C GLU A 287 15.51 -4.08 -2.84
N PRO A 288 16.39 -3.65 -1.91
CA PRO A 288 16.14 -2.49 -1.09
C PRO A 288 16.15 -1.20 -1.95
N PRO A 289 15.27 -0.24 -1.68
CA PRO A 289 15.35 1.06 -2.32
C PRO A 289 16.66 1.74 -1.93
N ASN A 290 17.46 2.14 -2.93
CA ASN A 290 18.80 2.70 -2.76
C ASN A 290 18.87 4.18 -3.18
N ALA A 291 17.93 4.99 -2.72
CA ALA A 291 17.98 6.43 -2.96
C ALA A 291 18.94 7.14 -2.00
N THR A 292 19.45 8.28 -2.46
CA THR A 292 20.32 9.20 -1.72
C THR A 292 19.70 10.58 -1.62
N TYR A 293 20.21 11.42 -0.71
CA TYR A 293 19.77 12.82 -0.61
C TYR A 293 20.10 13.62 -1.88
N ALA A 294 21.06 13.18 -2.70
CA ALA A 294 21.36 13.79 -3.99
C ALA A 294 20.28 13.49 -5.02
N ASP A 295 19.77 12.25 -5.05
CA ASP A 295 18.65 11.86 -5.94
C ASP A 295 17.39 12.66 -5.60
N ALA A 296 17.06 12.73 -4.30
CA ALA A 296 15.95 13.55 -3.81
C ALA A 296 16.08 15.03 -4.21
N LEU A 297 17.28 15.59 -4.06
CA LEU A 297 17.57 16.97 -4.44
C LEU A 297 17.34 17.22 -5.94
N LEU A 298 17.73 16.29 -6.82
CA LEU A 298 17.50 16.43 -8.27
C LEU A 298 16.01 16.54 -8.57
N HIS A 299 15.19 15.70 -7.94
CA HIS A 299 13.73 15.74 -8.11
C HIS A 299 13.09 17.02 -7.55
N PHE A 300 13.53 17.50 -6.39
CA PHE A 300 13.03 18.78 -5.84
C PHE A 300 13.44 19.99 -6.69
N MET A 301 14.65 19.98 -7.25
CA MET A 301 15.09 21.02 -8.19
C MET A 301 14.27 21.00 -9.48
N GLN A 302 13.95 19.81 -10.01
CA GLN A 302 13.07 19.66 -11.16
C GLN A 302 11.65 20.17 -10.86
N ALA A 303 11.12 19.87 -9.67
CA ALA A 303 9.83 20.40 -9.22
C ALA A 303 9.83 21.93 -9.15
N GLU A 304 10.91 22.53 -8.63
CA GLU A 304 11.06 23.99 -8.55
C GLU A 304 11.11 24.63 -9.94
N GLN A 305 11.82 24.01 -10.89
CA GLN A 305 11.95 24.51 -12.25
C GLN A 305 10.61 24.48 -13.01
N LEU A 306 9.78 23.47 -12.76
CA LEU A 306 8.48 23.29 -13.42
C LEU A 306 7.36 24.11 -12.76
N ALA A 307 7.50 24.47 -11.48
CA ALA A 307 6.48 25.20 -10.74
C ALA A 307 6.28 26.63 -11.28
N ASN A 308 5.03 26.99 -11.55
CA ASN A 308 4.61 28.35 -11.90
C ASN A 308 4.06 29.15 -10.69
N PHE A 309 4.24 28.63 -9.47
CA PHE A 309 3.79 29.21 -8.20
C PHE A 309 4.87 29.13 -7.12
N GLU A 310 4.69 29.86 -6.01
CA GLU A 310 5.62 29.81 -4.88
C GLU A 310 5.47 28.49 -4.09
N PHE A 311 6.33 27.51 -4.36
CA PHE A 311 6.28 26.22 -3.68
C PHE A 311 7.16 26.21 -2.41
N LYS A 312 6.63 26.76 -1.31
CA LYS A 312 7.36 26.90 -0.03
C LYS A 312 7.88 25.56 0.52
N GLU A 313 7.03 24.53 0.52
CA GLU A 313 7.40 23.20 1.03
C GLU A 313 8.55 22.57 0.22
N ASN A 314 8.55 22.73 -1.10
CA ASN A 314 9.63 22.26 -1.96
C ASN A 314 10.96 22.93 -1.61
N LYS A 315 10.98 24.25 -1.40
CA LYS A 315 12.18 24.99 -0.98
C LYS A 315 12.72 24.51 0.37
N LEU A 316 11.83 24.22 1.33
CA LEU A 316 12.22 23.62 2.61
C LEU A 316 12.88 22.24 2.39
N MET A 317 12.33 21.41 1.52
CA MET A 317 12.88 20.10 1.22
C MET A 317 14.24 20.17 0.51
N ILE A 318 14.43 21.11 -0.42
CA ILE A 318 15.74 21.41 -1.03
C ILE A 318 16.76 21.76 0.06
N ALA A 319 16.41 22.67 0.96
CA ALA A 319 17.27 23.04 2.07
C ALA A 319 17.62 21.86 2.98
N LYS A 320 16.65 20.97 3.28
CA LYS A 320 16.88 19.76 4.07
C LYS A 320 17.84 18.78 3.40
N CYS A 321 17.74 18.61 2.07
CA CYS A 321 18.70 17.82 1.30
C CYS A 321 20.11 18.42 1.42
N LYS A 322 20.24 19.73 1.24
CA LYS A 322 21.52 20.46 1.36
C LYS A 322 22.14 20.36 2.75
N ILE A 323 21.32 20.46 3.80
CA ILE A 323 21.75 20.22 5.19
C ILE A 323 22.26 18.79 5.36
N ALA A 324 21.55 17.80 4.80
CA ALA A 324 21.93 16.40 4.90
C ALA A 324 23.24 16.08 4.16
N THR A 325 23.56 16.83 3.10
CA THR A 325 24.83 16.76 2.37
C THR A 325 25.91 17.71 2.90
N SER A 326 25.69 18.35 4.06
CA SER A 326 26.60 19.32 4.70
C SER A 326 26.88 20.60 3.89
N ASP A 327 26.03 20.93 2.92
CA ASP A 327 26.08 22.17 2.15
C ASP A 327 25.24 23.25 2.85
N TYR A 328 25.73 23.72 4.01
CA TYR A 328 24.97 24.59 4.89
C TYR A 328 24.75 26.00 4.32
N LYS A 329 25.64 26.47 3.44
CA LYS A 329 25.54 27.80 2.83
C LYS A 329 24.36 27.86 1.87
N GLU A 330 24.30 26.94 0.92
CA GLU A 330 23.16 26.87 -0.01
C GLU A 330 21.87 26.53 0.73
N ALA A 331 21.92 25.69 1.77
CA ALA A 331 20.75 25.43 2.61
C ALA A 331 20.15 26.71 3.21
N MET A 332 20.99 27.63 3.71
CA MET A 332 20.54 28.91 4.27
C MET A 332 19.91 29.82 3.22
N GLU A 333 20.45 29.82 2.00
CA GLU A 333 19.86 30.56 0.86
C GLU A 333 18.44 30.03 0.56
N TRP A 334 18.27 28.71 0.47
CA TRP A 334 16.95 28.08 0.24
C TRP A 334 15.97 28.29 1.40
N LEU A 335 16.42 28.22 2.66
CA LEU A 335 15.58 28.53 3.82
C LEU A 335 15.12 29.99 3.82
N THR A 336 16.01 30.91 3.41
CA THR A 336 15.65 32.33 3.28
C THR A 336 14.60 32.52 2.20
N GLN A 337 14.76 31.87 1.05
CA GLN A 337 13.76 31.89 -0.02
C GLN A 337 12.41 31.30 0.45
N ALA A 338 12.44 30.17 1.17
CA ALA A 338 11.23 29.57 1.76
C ALA A 338 10.54 30.54 2.75
N SER A 339 11.31 31.23 3.59
CA SER A 339 10.77 32.21 4.56
C SER A 339 10.16 33.46 3.91
N ASN A 340 10.58 33.80 2.69
CA ASN A 340 10.08 34.94 1.93
C ASN A 340 8.84 34.61 1.10
N CYS A 341 8.48 33.33 0.95
CA CYS A 341 7.26 32.94 0.25
C CYS A 341 6.03 33.45 1.02
N LYS A 342 5.03 33.96 0.30
CA LYS A 342 3.81 34.54 0.90
C LYS A 342 3.11 33.52 1.79
N GLN A 343 2.60 33.97 2.94
CA GLN A 343 1.82 33.14 3.83
C GLN A 343 0.48 32.79 3.19
N GLY A 344 0.23 31.50 2.92
CA GLY A 344 -1.07 30.94 2.60
C GLY A 344 -1.83 30.54 3.87
N ASP A 345 -3.16 30.45 3.76
CA ASP A 345 -4.06 30.19 4.90
C ASP A 345 -3.78 28.78 5.52
N GLY A 346 -3.42 28.77 6.80
CA GLY A 346 -3.43 27.59 7.70
C GLY A 346 -2.30 26.56 7.55
N LEU A 347 -1.85 26.25 6.33
CA LEU A 347 -0.80 25.24 6.09
C LEU A 347 0.61 25.73 6.48
N ASP A 348 0.80 27.03 6.39
CA ASP A 348 2.12 27.65 6.53
C ASP A 348 2.61 27.66 7.98
N ASP A 349 1.76 27.49 8.98
CA ASP A 349 2.18 27.63 10.39
C ASP A 349 3.25 26.60 10.80
N LYS A 350 3.14 25.34 10.34
CA LYS A 350 4.11 24.29 10.67
C LYS A 350 5.36 24.38 9.80
N ILE A 351 5.20 24.61 8.49
CA ILE A 351 6.32 24.80 7.56
C ILE A 351 7.13 26.03 7.98
N ASP A 352 6.48 27.14 8.28
CA ASP A 352 7.11 28.36 8.78
C ASP A 352 7.82 28.12 10.12
N SER A 353 7.24 27.31 11.01
CA SER A 353 7.88 26.92 12.27
C SER A 353 9.15 26.10 12.04
N GLU A 354 9.13 25.14 11.11
CA GLU A 354 10.29 24.34 10.76
C GLU A 354 11.37 25.19 10.07
N VAL A 355 11.00 26.03 9.11
CA VAL A 355 11.91 26.98 8.44
C VAL A 355 12.57 27.90 9.47
N LYS A 356 11.80 28.50 10.39
CA LYS A 356 12.33 29.35 11.46
C LYS A 356 13.28 28.60 12.38
N ALA A 357 12.95 27.37 12.75
CA ALA A 357 13.81 26.53 13.59
C ALA A 357 15.14 26.20 12.91
N LEU A 358 15.12 25.85 11.63
CA LEU A 358 16.32 25.54 10.85
C LEU A 358 17.17 26.81 10.61
N LEU A 359 16.56 27.94 10.29
CA LEU A 359 17.26 29.22 10.17
C LEU A 359 17.98 29.59 11.47
N GLY A 360 17.32 29.43 12.63
CA GLY A 360 17.94 29.66 13.93
C GLY A 360 19.12 28.72 14.21
N LYS A 361 18.99 27.44 13.85
CA LYS A 361 20.01 26.41 14.07
C LYS A 361 21.26 26.60 13.20
N TYR A 362 21.10 27.04 11.95
CA TYR A 362 22.19 27.16 10.99
C TYR A 362 22.63 28.61 10.71
N ASN A 363 22.17 29.58 11.50
CA ASN A 363 22.47 31.01 11.32
C ASN A 363 23.98 31.35 11.26
N SER A 364 24.85 30.50 11.84
CA SER A 364 26.30 30.66 11.78
C SER A 364 26.91 30.47 10.38
N TYR A 365 26.15 29.90 9.43
CA TYR A 365 26.59 29.59 8.07
C TYR A 365 26.03 30.56 7.01
N ARG A 366 25.46 31.68 7.46
CA ARG A 366 24.89 32.72 6.60
C ARG A 366 25.94 33.54 5.86
#